data_AF-A0A9E5A0I3-F1
#
_entry.id   AF-A0A9E5A0I3-F1
#
_cell.length_a   1.000
_cell.length_b   1.000
_cell.length_c   1.000
_cell.angle_alpha   90.00
_cell.angle_beta   90.00
_cell.angle_gamma   90.00
#
_symmetry.space_group_name_H-M   'P 1'
#
loop_
_entity.id
_entity.type
_entity.pdbx_description
1 polymer ?
#
loop_
_entity_poly.entity_id
_entity_poly.type
_entity_poly.pdbx_seq_one_letter_code
_entity_poly.pdbx_strand_id
1 'polypeptide(L)'
;MVSAKFYEKLMKISKVMEEEGDGISYIRNEADNYTIGTRKYSEKIAKYLDETVGTWEGSEAHVKKKKSRGNKQEKPKKVGYLWKIPVTES
;
A
#
# COMPACT_ATOMS: atom_id res chain seq x y z
N MET A 1 1.43 17.79 -12.33
CA MET A 1 0.66 18.28 -11.17
C MET A 1 -0.43 17.25 -10.93
N VAL A 2 -0.45 16.59 -9.77
CA VAL A 2 -1.47 15.56 -9.49
C VAL A 2 -2.82 16.27 -9.35
N SER A 3 -3.83 15.81 -10.08
CA SER A 3 -5.18 16.41 -10.08
C SER A 3 -5.77 16.40 -8.67
N ALA A 4 -6.45 17.47 -8.25
CA ALA A 4 -7.08 17.55 -6.93
C ALA A 4 -8.04 16.37 -6.67
N LYS A 5 -8.72 15.90 -7.73
CA LYS A 5 -9.60 14.72 -7.70
C LYS A 5 -8.85 13.44 -7.36
N PHE A 6 -7.62 13.28 -7.85
CA PHE A 6 -6.80 12.12 -7.54
C PHE A 6 -6.35 12.13 -6.08
N TYR A 7 -6.04 13.31 -5.54
CA TYR A 7 -5.68 13.44 -4.13
C TYR A 7 -6.85 13.08 -3.19
N GLU A 8 -8.08 13.47 -3.54
CA GLU A 8 -9.28 13.03 -2.83
C GLU A 8 -9.47 11.50 -2.89
N LYS A 9 -9.21 10.88 -4.05
CA LYS A 9 -9.22 9.40 -4.17
C LYS A 9 -8.19 8.77 -3.25
N LEU A 10 -6.94 9.25 -3.26
CA LEU A 10 -5.88 8.75 -2.39
C LEU A 10 -6.25 8.87 -0.91
N MET A 11 -6.87 9.97 -0.50
CA MET A 11 -7.34 10.15 0.88
C MET A 11 -8.37 9.08 1.27
N LYS A 12 -9.32 8.78 0.40
CA LYS A 12 -10.31 7.72 0.63
C LYS A 12 -9.67 6.33 0.66
N ILE A 13 -8.76 6.06 -0.26
CA ILE A 13 -8.00 4.80 -0.30
C ILE A 13 -7.22 4.63 1.00
N SER A 14 -6.50 5.67 1.43
CA SER A 14 -5.74 5.65 2.69
C SER A 14 -6.64 5.31 3.88
N LYS A 15 -7.86 5.88 3.92
CA LYS A 15 -8.82 5.58 4.99
C LYS A 15 -9.27 4.12 4.96
N VAL A 16 -9.67 3.61 3.80
CA VAL A 16 -10.07 2.19 3.63
C VAL A 16 -8.93 1.25 4.01
N MET A 17 -7.70 1.57 3.60
CA MET A 17 -6.52 0.75 3.94
C MET A 17 -6.15 0.81 5.42
N GLU A 18 -6.40 1.94 6.09
CA GLU A 18 -6.22 2.04 7.53
C GLU A 18 -7.24 1.17 8.29
N GLU A 19 -8.51 1.23 7.90
CA GLU A 19 -9.60 0.47 8.54
C GLU A 19 -9.51 -1.04 8.24
N GLU A 20 -9.35 -1.42 6.97
CA GLU A 20 -9.40 -2.82 6.54
C GLU A 20 -8.03 -3.51 6.52
N GLY A 21 -6.94 -2.74 6.38
CA GLY A 21 -5.57 -3.23 6.23
C GLY A 21 -4.80 -3.39 7.54
N ASP A 22 -5.47 -3.22 8.68
CA ASP A 22 -4.86 -3.21 10.02
C ASP A 22 -3.87 -2.04 10.18
N GLY A 23 -4.25 -0.89 9.63
CA GLY A 23 -3.42 0.30 9.57
C GLY A 23 -2.45 0.32 8.39
N ILE A 24 -2.08 1.54 8.01
CA ILE A 24 -1.06 1.77 7.01
C ILE A 24 0.31 1.73 7.69
N SER A 25 1.17 0.86 7.18
CA SER A 25 2.53 0.68 7.70
C SER A 25 3.61 1.19 6.75
N TYR A 26 3.23 1.58 5.53
CA TYR A 26 4.13 2.19 4.56
C TYR A 26 3.36 3.06 3.57
N ILE A 27 3.92 4.20 3.22
CA ILE A 27 3.41 5.07 2.16
C ILE A 27 4.61 5.57 1.38
N ARG A 28 4.55 5.47 0.07
CA ARG A 28 5.51 6.07 -0.84
C ARG A 28 4.77 6.75 -1.98
N ASN A 29 4.97 8.05 -2.08
CA ASN A 29 4.46 8.85 -3.18
C ASN A 29 5.56 9.00 -4.23
N GLU A 30 5.40 8.38 -5.39
CA GLU A 30 6.26 8.53 -6.55
C GLU A 30 5.53 9.33 -7.63
N ALA A 31 6.27 9.90 -8.58
CA ALA A 31 5.69 10.74 -9.62
C ALA A 31 4.61 10.02 -10.44
N ASP A 32 4.81 8.73 -10.70
CA ASP A 32 3.92 7.91 -11.54
C ASP A 32 3.02 6.98 -10.72
N ASN A 33 3.37 6.70 -9.46
CA ASN A 33 2.71 5.68 -8.65
C ASN A 33 2.65 6.08 -7.17
N TYR A 34 1.51 5.78 -6.54
CA TYR A 34 1.32 5.88 -5.11
C TYR A 34 1.28 4.47 -4.49
N THR A 35 2.31 4.13 -3.72
CA THR A 35 2.41 2.82 -3.08
C THR A 35 2.03 2.91 -1.61
N ILE A 36 1.04 2.14 -1.19
CA ILE A 36 0.62 2.01 0.21
C ILE A 36 0.92 0.59 0.68
N GLY A 37 1.47 0.43 1.86
CA GLY A 37 1.71 -0.86 2.48
C GLY A 37 0.85 -1.06 3.71
N THR A 38 0.11 -2.16 3.73
CA THR A 38 -0.72 -2.60 4.86
C THR A 38 -0.06 -3.77 5.58
N ARG A 39 -0.49 -4.05 6.82
CA ARG A 39 0.04 -5.21 7.57
C ARG A 39 -0.54 -6.52 7.10
N LYS A 40 -1.80 -6.52 6.68
CA LYS A 40 -2.49 -7.67 6.13
C LYS A 40 -3.05 -7.34 4.74
N TYR A 41 -3.16 -8.40 3.93
CA TYR A 41 -3.98 -8.35 2.73
C TYR A 41 -5.46 -8.29 3.12
N SER A 42 -6.25 -7.50 2.39
CA SER A 42 -7.69 -7.44 2.55
C SER A 42 -8.35 -7.41 1.18
N GLU A 43 -9.24 -8.36 0.92
CA GLU A 43 -9.99 -8.46 -0.34
C GLU A 43 -10.89 -7.24 -0.55
N LYS A 44 -11.36 -6.59 0.52
CA LYS A 44 -12.13 -5.36 0.42
C LYS A 44 -11.30 -4.20 -0.10
N ILE A 45 -10.02 -4.12 0.27
CA ILE A 45 -9.10 -3.12 -0.29
C ILE A 45 -8.91 -3.38 -1.78
N ALA A 46 -8.66 -4.64 -2.16
CA ALA A 46 -8.51 -5.03 -3.56
C ALA A 46 -9.74 -4.64 -4.39
N LYS A 47 -10.95 -5.01 -3.93
CA LYS A 47 -12.21 -4.66 -4.59
C LYS A 47 -12.42 -3.14 -4.67
N TYR A 48 -12.15 -2.42 -3.59
CA TYR A 48 -12.27 -0.96 -3.57
C TYR A 48 -11.32 -0.29 -4.56
N LEU A 49 -10.08 -0.77 -4.67
CA LEU A 49 -9.13 -0.27 -5.66
C LEU A 49 -9.59 -0.60 -7.09
N ASP A 50 -10.10 -1.80 -7.31
CA ASP A 50 -10.68 -2.21 -8.59
C ASP A 50 -11.81 -1.26 -9.02
N GLU A 51 -12.71 -0.91 -8.10
CA GLU A 51 -13.82 0.00 -8.37
C GLU A 51 -13.40 1.48 -8.51
N THR A 52 -12.36 1.93 -7.79
CA THR A 52 -12.01 3.36 -7.71
C THR A 52 -10.90 3.81 -8.65
N VAL A 53 -9.86 2.99 -8.80
CA VAL A 53 -8.70 3.28 -9.65
C VAL A 53 -8.63 2.37 -10.86
N GLY A 54 -9.32 1.22 -10.86
CA GLY A 54 -9.44 0.30 -12.00
C GLY A 54 -8.17 -0.48 -12.30
N THR A 55 -7.00 0.16 -12.21
CA THR A 55 -5.69 -0.45 -12.40
C THR A 55 -4.87 -0.25 -11.14
N TRP A 56 -4.40 -1.33 -10.53
CA TRP A 56 -3.48 -1.31 -9.39
C TRP A 56 -2.66 -2.61 -9.38
N GLU A 57 -1.48 -2.56 -8.77
CA GLU A 57 -0.63 -3.75 -8.60
C GLU A 57 -0.53 -4.11 -7.11
N GLY A 58 -0.86 -5.37 -6.79
CA GLY A 58 -0.68 -5.96 -5.47
C GLY A 58 0.58 -6.78 -5.39
N SER A 59 1.36 -6.63 -4.32
CA SER A 59 2.50 -7.50 -4.08
C SER A 59 2.70 -7.73 -2.59
N GLU A 60 2.92 -8.98 -2.21
CA GLU A 60 3.39 -9.27 -0.85
C GLU A 60 4.71 -8.56 -0.61
N ALA A 61 4.86 -7.93 0.55
CA ALA A 61 6.13 -7.33 0.93
C ALA A 61 7.11 -8.48 1.18
N HIS A 62 7.86 -8.87 0.14
CA HIS A 62 8.96 -9.83 0.24
C HIS A 62 10.10 -9.22 1.06
N VAL A 63 9.91 -9.12 2.37
CA VAL A 63 10.99 -8.87 3.31
C VAL A 63 11.81 -10.15 3.31
N LYS A 64 12.82 -10.20 2.42
CA LYS A 64 13.88 -11.21 2.45
C LYS A 64 14.36 -11.31 3.89
N LYS A 65 14.11 -12.46 4.55
CA LYS A 65 14.79 -12.81 5.78
C LYS A 65 16.29 -12.80 5.47
N LYS A 66 17.00 -11.71 5.77
CA LYS A 66 18.45 -11.78 5.85
C LYS A 66 18.73 -12.67 7.06
N LYS A 67 19.19 -13.90 6.81
CA LYS A 67 19.76 -14.78 7.84
C LYS A 67 21.02 -14.11 8.40
N SER A 68 20.87 -13.16 9.32
CA SER A 68 22.01 -12.62 10.06
C SER A 68 22.04 -13.26 11.44
N ARG A 69 22.98 -14.18 11.65
CA ARG A 69 23.51 -14.54 12.96
C ARG A 69 23.93 -13.25 13.67
N GLY A 70 23.25 -12.86 14.74
CA GLY A 70 23.71 -11.80 15.62
C GLY A 70 22.57 -10.92 16.15
N ASN A 71 22.29 -11.09 17.44
CA ASN A 71 21.51 -10.22 18.34
C ASN A 71 21.28 -8.79 17.81
N LYS A 72 20.15 -8.58 17.13
CA LYS A 72 19.45 -7.30 17.09
C LYS A 72 17.99 -7.64 16.90
N GLN A 73 17.18 -7.32 17.91
CA GLN A 73 15.73 -7.49 17.93
C GLN A 73 15.17 -7.30 16.52
N GLU A 74 14.70 -8.39 15.91
CA GLU A 74 13.98 -8.35 14.64
C GLU A 74 12.77 -7.45 14.88
N LYS A 75 12.86 -6.19 14.44
CA LYS A 75 11.72 -5.29 14.44
C LYS A 75 10.61 -6.03 13.67
N PRO A 76 9.42 -6.25 14.27
CA PRO A 76 8.35 -6.98 13.61
C PRO A 76 8.12 -6.33 12.25
N LYS A 77 8.08 -7.16 11.19
CA LYS A 77 7.92 -6.72 9.80
C LYS A 77 6.75 -5.73 9.77
N LYS A 78 7.06 -4.45 9.52
CA LYS A 78 6.05 -3.40 9.58
C LYS A 78 5.02 -3.56 8.45
N VAL A 79 5.40 -4.09 7.29
CA VAL A 79 4.52 -4.18 6.11
C VAL A 79 4.38 -5.64 5.68
N GLY A 80 3.14 -6.08 5.47
CA GLY A 80 2.80 -7.40 4.95
C GLY A 80 2.45 -7.38 3.47
N TYR A 81 1.72 -6.36 3.01
CA TYR A 81 1.26 -6.26 1.63
C TYR A 81 1.47 -4.84 1.08
N LEU A 82 1.79 -4.72 -0.19
CA LEU A 82 1.98 -3.47 -0.91
C LEU A 82 0.93 -3.34 -2.01
N TRP A 83 0.39 -2.14 -2.13
CA TRP A 83 -0.64 -1.73 -3.07
C TRP A 83 -0.10 -0.54 -3.86
N LYS A 84 0.21 -0.76 -5.14
CA LYS A 84 0.77 0.26 -6.02
C LYS A 84 -0.32 0.78 -6.93
N ILE A 85 -0.63 2.06 -6.79
CA ILE A 85 -1.73 2.74 -7.45
C ILE A 85 -1.14 3.72 -8.47
N PRO A 86 -1.35 3.54 -9.78
CA PRO A 86 -0.86 4.47 -10.78
C PRO A 86 -1.54 5.85 -10.63
N VAL A 87 -0.74 6.90 -10.81
CA VAL A 87 -1.19 8.31 -10.71
C VAL A 87 -1.76 8.81 -12.04
N THR A 88 -1.55 8.07 -13.12
CA THR A 88 -2.12 8.36 -14.44
C THR A 88 -3.62 8.09 -14.45
N GLU A 89 -4.42 9.15 -14.58
CA GLU A 89 -5.81 9.06 -15.00
C GLU A 89 -5.82 8.51 -16.44
N SER A 90 -6.27 7.26 -16.63
CA SER A 90 -6.65 6.75 -17.97
C SER A 90 -7.95 7.40 -18.44
#